data_AF-A0A922MHG5-F1
#
_entry.id   AF-A0A922MHG5-F1
#
_cell.length_a   1.000
_cell.length_b   1.000
_cell.length_c   1.000
_cell.angle_alpha   90.00
_cell.angle_beta   90.00
_cell.angle_gamma   90.00
#
_symmetry.space_group_name_H-M   'P 1'
#
loop_
_entity.id
_entity.type
_entity.pdbx_description
1 polymer ?
#
loop_
_entity_poly.entity_id
_entity_poly.type
_entity_poly.pdbx_seq_one_letter_code
_entity_poly.pdbx_strand_id
1 'polypeptide(L)'
;VHDCTFAPDISIVLKETLPVLERAVRDGKARYIGLADYDIDLMKEVIEESGVKISTILSYAKSTLHDNRLQNYTKYFKIVLNANSGQCLHHALRVLVKSSFQMH
;
A
#
# COMPACT_ATOMS: atom_id res chain seq x y z
N VAL A 1 -3.71 5.22 3.66
CA VAL A 1 -2.73 6.16 4.22
C VAL A 1 -1.75 6.51 3.13
N HIS A 2 -1.49 7.80 2.96
CA HIS A 2 -0.55 8.32 1.97
C HIS A 2 0.67 8.83 2.72
N ASP A 3 1.86 8.61 2.18
CA ASP A 3 3.10 9.25 2.63
C ASP A 3 3.38 9.02 4.13
N CYS A 4 3.30 7.76 4.56
CA CYS A 4 3.68 7.31 5.91
C CYS A 4 5.12 7.72 6.28
N THR A 5 6.01 7.81 5.29
CA THR A 5 7.41 8.22 5.51
C THR A 5 7.56 9.64 6.08
N PHE A 6 6.52 10.47 5.97
CA PHE A 6 6.52 11.82 6.54
C PHE A 6 5.87 11.90 7.92
N ALA A 7 5.37 10.78 8.47
CA ALA A 7 4.95 10.75 9.85
C ALA A 7 6.19 10.97 10.76
N PRO A 8 6.13 11.86 11.76
CA PRO A 8 7.26 12.09 12.67
C PRO A 8 7.57 10.86 13.52
N ASP A 9 6.60 9.97 13.69
CA ASP A 9 6.72 8.68 14.37
C ASP A 9 5.73 7.69 13.72
N ILE A 10 6.21 6.50 13.36
CA ILE A 10 5.41 5.46 12.71
C ILE A 10 4.28 4.95 13.59
N SER A 11 4.42 5.06 14.92
CA SER A 11 3.39 4.68 15.88
C SER A 11 2.10 5.48 15.73
N ILE A 12 2.15 6.71 15.19
CA ILE A 12 0.95 7.50 14.85
C ILE A 12 0.16 6.79 13.74
N VAL A 13 0.85 6.24 12.74
CA VAL A 13 0.21 5.48 11.67
C VAL A 13 -0.41 4.21 12.24
N LEU A 14 0.37 3.45 13.02
CA LEU A 14 -0.01 2.14 13.55
C LEU A 14 -1.11 2.19 14.62
N LYS A 15 -1.02 3.12 15.57
CA LYS A 15 -1.86 3.16 16.77
C LYS A 15 -3.03 4.14 16.69
N GLU A 16 -2.97 5.11 15.78
CA GLU A 16 -4.02 6.12 15.65
C GLU A 16 -4.69 6.05 14.27
N THR A 17 -3.91 6.19 13.20
CA THR A 17 -4.47 6.33 11.85
C THR A 17 -5.17 5.06 11.38
N LEU A 18 -4.48 3.91 11.44
CA LEU A 18 -5.03 2.64 10.96
C LEU A 18 -6.28 2.20 11.76
N PRO A 19 -6.30 2.27 13.11
CA PRO A 19 -7.51 1.96 13.88
C PRO A 19 -8.72 2.86 13.55
N VAL A 20 -8.50 4.14 13.28
CA VAL A 20 -9.57 5.05 12.85
C VAL A 20 -10.11 4.65 11.47
N LEU A 21 -9.23 4.28 10.54
CA LEU A 21 -9.63 3.80 9.22
C LEU A 21 -10.39 2.46 9.29
N GLU A 22 -9.98 1.57 10.19
CA GLU A 22 -10.71 0.30 10.44
C GLU A 22 -12.13 0.56 10.92
N ARG A 23 -12.30 1.52 11.85
CA ARG A 23 -13.63 1.94 12.27
C ARG A 23 -14.44 2.52 11.11
N ALA A 24 -13.84 3.32 10.23
CA ALA A 24 -14.52 3.84 9.05
C ALA A 24 -14.98 2.72 8.10
N VAL A 25 -14.19 1.65 7.94
CA VAL A 25 -14.60 0.46 7.18
C VAL A 25 -15.75 -0.27 7.88
N ARG A 26 -15.65 -0.49 9.19
CA ARG A 26 -16.70 -1.13 9.99
C ARG A 26 -18.02 -0.35 9.95
N ASP A 27 -17.95 0.97 9.95
CA ASP A 27 -19.10 1.87 9.85
C ASP A 27 -19.67 1.94 8.40
N GLY A 28 -19.09 1.19 7.45
CA GLY A 28 -19.53 1.14 6.05
C GLY A 28 -19.14 2.35 5.19
N LYS A 29 -18.30 3.25 5.71
CA LYS A 29 -17.84 4.47 5.01
C LYS A 29 -16.74 4.18 3.98
N ALA A 30 -16.06 3.06 4.13
CA ALA A 30 -15.05 2.56 3.20
C ALA A 30 -15.16 1.02 3.11
N ARG A 31 -14.62 0.44 2.02
CA ARG A 31 -14.61 -1.02 1.84
C ARG A 31 -13.29 -1.65 2.23
N TYR A 32 -12.19 -0.94 2.01
CA TYR A 32 -10.82 -1.43 2.17
C TYR A 32 -9.88 -0.33 2.64
N ILE A 33 -8.76 -0.73 3.22
CA ILE A 33 -7.66 0.15 3.63
C ILE A 33 -6.46 -0.15 2.73
N GLY A 34 -5.77 0.89 2.29
CA GLY A 34 -4.53 0.76 1.52
C GLY A 34 -3.44 1.72 1.98
N LEU A 35 -2.19 1.40 1.65
CA LEU A 35 -1.01 2.25 1.84
C LEU A 35 -0.53 2.79 0.49
N ALA A 36 0.00 4.00 0.49
CA ALA A 36 0.66 4.58 -0.66
C ALA A 36 1.90 5.36 -0.23
N ASP A 37 3.07 5.00 -0.74
CA ASP A 37 4.35 5.60 -0.36
C ASP A 37 5.45 5.30 -1.41
N TYR A 38 6.59 5.98 -1.34
CA TYR A 38 7.79 5.62 -2.11
C TYR A 38 8.70 4.64 -1.36
N ASP A 39 8.63 4.60 -0.03
CA ASP A 39 9.45 3.72 0.80
C ASP A 39 8.80 2.35 0.96
N ILE A 40 9.31 1.38 0.19
CA ILE A 40 8.78 0.02 0.17
C ILE A 40 9.08 -0.73 1.47
N ASP A 41 10.23 -0.46 2.09
CA ASP A 41 10.64 -1.16 3.31
C ASP A 41 9.81 -0.66 4.50
N LEU A 42 9.52 0.65 4.56
CA LEU A 42 8.57 1.19 5.53
C LEU A 42 7.17 0.64 5.33
N MET A 43 6.67 0.58 4.08
CA MET A 43 5.34 0.00 3.82
C MET A 43 5.28 -1.47 4.26
N LYS A 44 6.38 -2.21 4.14
CA LYS A 44 6.49 -3.58 4.62
C LYS A 44 6.41 -3.65 6.15
N GLU A 45 7.18 -2.83 6.85
CA GLU A 45 7.15 -2.72 8.32
C GLU A 45 5.74 -2.41 8.82
N VAL A 46 5.05 -1.43 8.23
CA VAL A 46 3.68 -1.09 8.60
C VAL A 46 2.72 -2.28 8.42
N ILE A 47 2.90 -3.10 7.40
CA ILE A 47 2.04 -4.28 7.18
C ILE A 47 2.32 -5.37 8.20
N GLU A 48 3.58 -5.58 8.55
CA GLU A 48 4.00 -6.61 9.50
C GLU A 48 3.59 -6.25 10.94
N GLU A 49 3.64 -4.97 11.30
CA GLU A 49 3.31 -4.48 12.65
C GLU A 49 1.84 -4.10 12.83
N SER A 50 1.11 -3.82 11.76
CA SER A 50 -0.29 -3.41 11.84
C SER A 50 -1.21 -4.54 12.29
N GLY A 51 -1.99 -4.29 13.34
CA GLY A 51 -3.14 -5.13 13.71
C GLY A 51 -4.36 -4.97 12.78
N VAL A 52 -4.35 -3.96 11.90
CA VAL A 52 -5.43 -3.65 10.96
C VAL A 52 -5.13 -4.23 9.58
N LYS A 53 -6.15 -4.82 8.94
CA LYS A 53 -6.01 -5.44 7.61
C LYS A 53 -5.80 -4.39 6.52
N ILE A 54 -4.59 -4.36 5.95
CA ILE A 54 -4.26 -3.59 4.74
C ILE A 54 -4.51 -4.46 3.51
N SER A 55 -5.28 -3.95 2.56
CA SER A 55 -5.76 -4.68 1.38
C SER A 55 -5.05 -4.30 0.09
N THR A 56 -4.39 -3.14 0.05
CA THR A 56 -3.75 -2.62 -1.16
C THR A 56 -2.52 -1.78 -0.80
N ILE A 57 -1.52 -1.81 -1.67
CA ILE A 57 -0.29 -1.03 -1.52
C ILE A 57 -0.01 -0.36 -2.85
N LEU A 58 0.31 0.92 -2.85
CA LEU A 58 0.69 1.69 -4.03
C LEU A 58 2.09 2.27 -3.83
N SER A 59 3.08 1.74 -4.55
CA SER A 59 4.41 2.33 -4.55
C SER A 59 4.58 3.35 -5.66
N TYR A 60 5.03 4.56 -5.34
CA TYR A 60 5.38 5.56 -6.33
C TYR A 60 6.81 5.33 -6.85
N ALA A 61 7.04 5.57 -8.14
CA ALA A 61 8.35 5.63 -8.80
C ALA A 61 9.23 4.35 -8.85
N LYS A 62 8.80 3.19 -8.31
CA LYS A 62 9.58 1.93 -8.32
C LYS A 62 9.17 0.90 -9.38
N SER A 63 8.27 1.30 -10.28
CA SER A 63 7.81 0.52 -11.44
C SER A 63 7.82 1.37 -12.72
N THR A 64 8.92 2.08 -12.93
CA THR A 64 9.16 2.90 -14.13
C THR A 64 10.08 2.17 -15.10
N LEU A 65 10.24 2.68 -16.33
CA LEU A 65 11.20 2.11 -17.29
C LEU A 65 12.63 2.04 -16.73
N HIS A 66 12.99 3.00 -15.88
CA HIS A 66 14.34 3.15 -15.32
C HIS A 66 14.50 2.53 -13.92
N ASP A 67 13.41 2.24 -13.22
CA ASP A 67 13.44 1.64 -11.88
C ASP A 67 12.33 0.57 -11.76
N ASN A 68 12.74 -0.69 -11.84
CA ASN A 68 11.86 -1.88 -11.78
C ASN A 68 11.94 -2.60 -10.43
N ARG A 69 12.51 -1.99 -9.38
CA ARG A 69 12.74 -2.65 -8.10
C ARG A 69 11.47 -3.19 -7.45
N LEU A 70 10.29 -2.62 -7.74
CA LEU A 70 9.00 -3.13 -7.25
C LEU A 70 8.75 -4.60 -7.65
N GLN A 71 9.31 -5.05 -8.77
CA GLN A 71 9.17 -6.45 -9.20
C GLN A 71 9.74 -7.44 -8.17
N ASN A 72 10.82 -7.07 -7.48
CA ASN A 72 11.45 -7.90 -6.44
C ASN A 72 10.52 -8.11 -5.23
N TYR A 73 9.66 -7.13 -4.94
CA TYR A 73 8.74 -7.15 -3.80
C TYR A 73 7.34 -7.67 -4.16
N THR A 74 7.06 -7.82 -5.45
CA THR A 74 5.73 -8.26 -5.92
C THR A 74 5.35 -9.63 -5.36
N LYS A 75 6.31 -10.57 -5.23
CA LYS A 75 6.06 -11.89 -4.63
C LYS A 75 5.73 -11.77 -3.14
N TYR A 76 6.47 -10.96 -2.41
CA TYR A 76 6.24 -10.71 -0.99
C TYR A 76 4.85 -10.13 -0.74
N PHE A 77 4.49 -9.04 -1.43
CA PHE A 77 3.18 -8.40 -1.24
C PHE A 77 2.03 -9.30 -1.68
N LYS A 78 2.20 -10.11 -2.73
CA LYS A 78 1.19 -11.12 -3.08
C LYS A 78 1.00 -12.13 -1.95
N ILE A 79 2.06 -12.62 -1.32
CA ILE A 79 1.95 -13.59 -0.23
C ILE A 79 1.29 -12.95 0.97
N VAL A 80 1.80 -11.80 1.45
CA VAL A 80 1.33 -11.19 2.69
C VAL A 80 -0.10 -10.65 2.55
N LEU A 81 -0.44 -10.02 1.43
CA LEU A 81 -1.80 -9.53 1.22
C LEU A 81 -2.81 -10.66 0.96
N ASN A 82 -2.39 -11.77 0.33
CA ASN A 82 -3.27 -12.95 0.15
C ASN A 82 -3.30 -13.87 1.38
N ALA A 83 -2.31 -13.86 2.26
CA ALA A 83 -2.33 -14.61 3.53
C ALA A 83 -3.40 -14.05 4.47
N ASN A 84 -3.75 -12.77 4.32
CA ASN A 84 -4.93 -12.15 4.95
C ASN A 84 -6.28 -12.55 4.25
N SER A 85 -6.21 -13.51 3.32
CA SER A 85 -7.18 -14.35 2.57
C SER A 85 -8.33 -13.71 1.78
N GLY A 86 -8.42 -14.14 0.50
CA GLY A 86 -9.55 -13.96 -0.41
C GLY A 86 -9.55 -12.64 -1.20
N GLN A 87 -9.05 -12.67 -2.45
CA GLN A 87 -9.08 -11.57 -3.43
C GLN A 87 -8.32 -10.30 -3.01
N CYS A 88 -6.99 -10.32 -3.10
CA CYS A 88 -6.23 -9.08 -3.20
C CYS A 88 -6.35 -8.54 -4.64
N LEU A 89 -7.04 -7.40 -4.81
CA LEU A 89 -7.20 -6.75 -6.11
C LEU A 89 -5.81 -6.42 -6.69
N HIS A 90 -5.54 -6.98 -7.85
CA HIS A 90 -4.28 -6.96 -8.59
C HIS A 90 -3.88 -5.56 -9.14
N HIS A 91 -4.37 -4.48 -8.53
CA HIS A 91 -4.50 -3.16 -9.17
C HIS A 91 -3.51 -2.09 -8.68
N ALA A 92 -2.33 -2.48 -8.22
CA ALA A 92 -1.28 -1.51 -7.90
C ALA A 92 0.11 -1.93 -8.42
N LEU A 93 0.13 -2.49 -9.63
CA LEU A 93 1.37 -2.74 -10.37
C LEU A 93 1.39 -2.03 -11.72
N ARG A 94 0.72 -0.87 -11.86
CA ARG A 94 0.89 0.01 -13.04
C ARG A 94 0.25 1.40 -12.93
N VAL A 95 0.48 2.14 -11.85
CA VAL A 95 0.11 3.57 -11.83
C VAL A 95 1.39 4.38 -11.98
N LEU A 96 1.52 5.10 -13.11
CA LEU A 96 2.65 5.94 -13.58
C LEU A 96 3.64 5.35 -14.61
N VAL A 97 3.14 4.65 -15.64
CA VAL A 97 3.76 4.75 -17.01
C VAL A 97 2.70 4.84 -18.12
N LYS A 98 1.45 4.41 -17.90
CA LYS A 98 0.44 4.43 -18.97
C LYS A 98 -0.16 5.81 -19.27
N SER A 99 -0.06 6.78 -18.36
CA SER A 99 -0.59 8.14 -18.59
C SER A 99 0.36 9.07 -19.35
N SER A 100 1.59 8.65 -19.64
CA SER A 100 2.54 9.42 -20.47
C SER A 100 2.69 8.87 -21.89
N PHE A 101 1.90 7.87 -22.30
CA PHE A 101 2.00 7.24 -23.62
C PHE A 101 0.66 7.19 -24.38
N GLN A 102 -0.22 8.16 -24.10
CA GLN A 102 -1.46 8.45 -24.83
C GLN A 102 -1.60 9.97 -25.04
N MET A 103 -0.51 10.65 -25.39
CA MET A 103 -0.54 12.01 -25.95
C MET A 103 0.38 11.99 -27.17
N HIS A 104 -0.26 11.80 -28.33
CA HIS A 104 0.23 11.91 -29.71
C HIS A 104 1.56 11.23 -30.09
#